data_AF-A0A3R9B5K0-F1
#
_entry.id   AF-A0A3R9B5K0-F1
#
_cell.length_a   1.000
_cell.length_b   1.000
_cell.length_c   1.000
_cell.angle_alpha   90.00
_cell.angle_beta   90.00
_cell.angle_gamma   90.00
#
_symmetry.space_group_name_H-M   'P 1'
#
loop_
_entity.id
_entity.type
_entity.pdbx_description
1 polymer ?
#
loop_
_entity_poly.entity_id
_entity_poly.type
_entity_poly.pdbx_seq_one_letter_code
_entity_poly.pdbx_strand_id
1 'polypeptide(L)'
;MWKSAASSYLAEQKTNANTDTPLAKRSRFRLCRPESILKVNTIGINSLPIRTHSGFSITADTTLADDRHYDVIYIPALWRNPRAVVRQQPELLAWLSEQAARGTRIAAVGTGCCFLAESGLLNGKPATTHWHYFRQFSRDYPSVKLQTKHFLTQAENIYCAASVKALSDLTIHFIETIYGKRVATHTQRTFFHEIRSQFDRQCYSEENKPHPDEDIVQIQTWIKANCASDISMQNLADMAGMSLRNFNRRFKNATDMSPLQYLLTARIELAMNMLQSTNLCIQEIANAVGYQDIAHFNRQFKHKTTVSPGDYRKTVRAKMFSA
;
A
#
# COMPACT_ATOMS: atom_id res chain seq x y z
N MET A 1 23.26 7.57 -19.92
CA MET A 1 23.90 7.54 -18.58
C MET A 1 23.81 6.17 -17.86
N TRP A 2 23.05 5.18 -18.36
CA TRP A 2 22.93 3.83 -17.75
C TRP A 2 23.83 2.74 -18.37
N LYS A 3 24.59 3.04 -19.43
CA LYS A 3 25.53 2.09 -20.08
C LYS A 3 26.94 2.10 -19.47
N SER A 4 27.37 3.21 -18.86
CA SER A 4 28.76 3.38 -18.42
C SER A 4 29.05 2.75 -17.05
N ALA A 5 28.07 2.72 -16.13
CA ALA A 5 28.27 2.16 -14.79
C ALA A 5 28.29 0.61 -14.78
N ALA A 6 27.61 -0.04 -15.73
CA ALA A 6 27.57 -1.50 -15.84
C ALA A 6 28.89 -2.10 -16.36
N SER A 7 29.57 -1.41 -17.27
CA SER A 7 30.87 -1.86 -17.82
C SER A 7 31.99 -1.78 -16.79
N SER A 8 32.03 -0.74 -15.96
CA SER A 8 33.04 -0.63 -14.90
C SER A 8 32.89 -1.71 -13.82
N TYR A 9 31.65 -2.15 -13.54
CA TYR A 9 31.38 -3.18 -12.54
C TYR A 9 31.82 -4.60 -12.96
N LEU A 10 31.74 -4.92 -14.26
CA LEU A 10 32.14 -6.23 -14.78
C LEU A 10 33.67 -6.42 -14.78
N ALA A 11 34.45 -5.33 -14.79
CA ALA A 11 35.90 -5.38 -14.74
C ALA A 11 36.45 -5.72 -13.33
N GLU A 12 35.75 -5.29 -12.28
CA GLU A 12 36.21 -5.45 -10.88
C GLU A 12 35.92 -6.82 -10.25
N GLN A 13 35.06 -7.66 -10.86
CA GLN A 13 34.68 -8.96 -10.28
C GLN A 13 35.55 -10.14 -10.72
N LYS A 14 36.45 -9.98 -11.70
CA LYS A 14 37.38 -11.06 -12.08
C LYS A 14 38.48 -11.33 -11.05
N THR A 15 38.62 -10.50 -10.03
CA THR A 15 39.76 -10.54 -9.10
C THR A 15 39.47 -11.19 -7.74
N ASN A 16 38.20 -11.46 -7.37
CA ASN A 16 37.85 -11.89 -6.00
C ASN A 16 36.97 -13.15 -5.93
N ALA A 17 37.32 -14.20 -6.68
CA ALA A 17 36.71 -15.52 -6.53
C ALA A 17 37.71 -16.50 -5.91
N ASN A 18 37.79 -16.54 -4.58
CA ASN A 18 38.17 -17.73 -3.82
C ASN A 18 37.97 -17.48 -2.33
N THR A 19 36.97 -18.13 -1.72
CA THR A 19 37.03 -18.72 -0.38
C THR A 19 35.68 -19.38 -0.08
N ASP A 20 35.68 -20.71 -0.07
CA ASP A 20 34.55 -21.57 0.29
C ASP A 20 34.47 -21.74 1.82
N THR A 21 33.26 -21.67 2.39
CA THR A 21 32.93 -22.33 3.66
C THR A 21 31.44 -22.70 3.70
N PRO A 22 31.02 -23.92 4.11
CA PRO A 22 29.65 -24.40 3.92
C PRO A 22 28.77 -24.27 5.18
N LEU A 23 27.53 -23.78 5.02
CA LEU A 23 26.50 -23.79 6.07
C LEU A 23 25.14 -24.27 5.55
N ALA A 24 24.69 -25.36 6.16
CA ALA A 24 23.33 -25.80 6.50
C ALA A 24 22.15 -25.63 5.49
N LYS A 25 21.44 -26.75 5.29
CA LYS A 25 20.21 -26.96 4.51
C LYS A 25 19.20 -25.80 4.62
N ARG A 26 19.22 -24.89 3.64
CA ARG A 26 18.14 -23.94 3.34
C ARG A 26 17.24 -24.49 2.24
N SER A 27 15.93 -24.30 2.40
CA SER A 27 14.90 -24.54 1.40
C SER A 27 15.38 -24.12 0.00
N ARG A 28 15.36 -25.08 -0.94
CA ARG A 28 15.84 -24.91 -2.32
C ARG A 28 14.83 -24.13 -3.17
N PHE A 29 14.68 -22.83 -2.92
CA PHE A 29 14.30 -21.92 -3.99
C PHE A 29 15.58 -21.57 -4.75
N ARG A 30 15.73 -22.08 -5.98
CA ARG A 30 16.86 -21.73 -6.84
C ARG A 30 16.85 -20.21 -7.01
N LEU A 31 17.91 -19.54 -6.52
CA LEU A 31 18.26 -18.19 -6.92
C LEU A 31 18.66 -18.23 -8.40
N CYS A 32 17.68 -18.27 -9.29
CA CYS A 32 17.92 -17.98 -10.70
C CYS A 32 18.24 -16.48 -10.77
N ARG A 33 19.51 -16.13 -10.97
CA ARG A 33 19.85 -14.81 -11.52
C ARG A 33 19.08 -14.68 -12.83
N PRO A 34 18.12 -13.76 -12.98
CA PRO A 34 17.52 -13.55 -14.28
C PRO A 34 18.60 -12.91 -15.16
N GLU A 35 19.00 -13.59 -16.22
CA GLU A 35 19.86 -13.00 -17.26
C GLU A 35 19.12 -11.91 -18.07
N SER A 36 17.82 -11.73 -17.82
CA SER A 36 16.93 -10.86 -18.55
C SER A 36 16.38 -9.69 -17.72
N ILE A 37 16.20 -8.57 -18.41
CA ILE A 37 15.51 -7.38 -17.90
C ILE A 37 14.03 -7.70 -17.70
N LEU A 38 13.43 -7.20 -16.61
CA LEU A 38 12.00 -7.33 -16.34
C LEU A 38 11.19 -6.71 -17.49
N LYS A 39 10.33 -7.51 -18.12
CA LYS A 39 9.39 -7.04 -19.14
C LYS A 39 8.04 -6.82 -18.48
N VAL A 40 7.49 -5.62 -18.64
CA VAL A 40 6.15 -5.28 -18.16
C VAL A 40 5.23 -5.26 -19.36
N ASN A 41 4.13 -5.99 -19.26
CA ASN A 41 3.10 -6.04 -20.29
C ASN A 41 1.74 -5.76 -19.65
N THR A 42 0.93 -4.98 -20.35
CA THR A 42 -0.48 -4.80 -20.07
C THR A 42 -1.29 -5.87 -20.81
N ILE A 43 -2.27 -6.45 -20.12
CA ILE A 43 -3.11 -7.53 -20.67
C ILE A 43 -4.55 -7.02 -20.72
N GLY A 44 -5.16 -7.10 -21.90
CA GLY A 44 -6.55 -6.74 -22.14
C GLY A 44 -7.39 -7.95 -22.51
N ILE A 45 -8.71 -7.83 -22.42
CA ILE A 45 -9.63 -8.83 -22.98
C ILE A 45 -9.57 -8.80 -24.52
N ASN A 46 -9.35 -7.61 -25.08
CA ASN A 46 -9.12 -7.38 -26.49
C ASN A 46 -8.08 -6.26 -26.68
N SER A 47 -7.69 -6.01 -27.92
CA SER A 47 -6.69 -5.00 -28.28
C SER A 47 -7.29 -3.59 -28.47
N LEU A 48 -8.56 -3.37 -28.10
CA LEU A 48 -9.19 -2.07 -28.28
C LEU A 48 -8.72 -1.08 -27.20
N PRO A 49 -8.56 0.21 -27.53
CA PRO A 49 -8.21 1.22 -26.55
C PRO A 49 -9.28 1.38 -25.47
N ILE A 50 -8.88 1.34 -24.20
CA ILE A 50 -9.75 1.54 -23.04
C ILE A 50 -9.62 2.99 -22.58
N ARG A 51 -10.72 3.74 -22.62
CA ARG A 51 -10.75 5.12 -22.12
C ARG A 51 -10.79 5.13 -20.59
N THR A 52 -9.78 5.72 -19.98
CA THR A 52 -9.72 5.87 -18.52
C THR A 52 -10.57 7.03 -18.04
N HIS A 53 -10.96 7.00 -16.75
CA HIS A 53 -11.65 8.13 -16.10
C HIS A 53 -10.80 9.42 -16.06
N SER A 54 -9.48 9.29 -16.21
CA SER A 54 -8.55 10.42 -16.24
C SER A 54 -8.43 11.07 -17.63
N GLY A 55 -9.19 10.60 -18.61
CA GLY A 55 -9.32 11.25 -19.92
C GLY A 55 -8.37 10.76 -21.02
N PHE A 56 -7.39 9.92 -20.69
CA PHE A 56 -6.51 9.28 -21.67
C PHE A 56 -6.92 7.81 -21.92
N SER A 57 -6.50 7.26 -23.06
CA SER A 57 -6.74 5.86 -23.41
C SER A 57 -5.51 5.01 -23.13
N ILE A 58 -5.73 3.75 -22.71
CA ILE A 58 -4.70 2.73 -22.56
C ILE A 58 -5.00 1.62 -23.56
N THR A 59 -3.98 1.17 -24.29
CA THR A 59 -4.06 0.01 -25.19
C THR A 59 -3.25 -1.12 -24.58
N ALA A 60 -3.83 -2.32 -24.55
CA ALA A 60 -3.14 -3.49 -24.02
C ALA A 60 -2.02 -3.97 -24.96
N ASP A 61 -0.88 -4.37 -24.40
CA ASP A 61 0.24 -4.94 -25.16
C ASP A 61 -0.06 -6.37 -25.64
N THR A 62 -0.90 -7.08 -24.89
CA THR A 62 -1.27 -8.48 -25.12
C THR A 62 -2.73 -8.72 -24.74
N THR A 63 -3.29 -9.85 -25.15
CA THR A 63 -4.67 -10.23 -24.81
C THR A 63 -4.71 -11.54 -24.02
N LEU A 64 -5.86 -11.86 -23.42
CA LEU A 64 -6.07 -13.12 -22.70
C LEU A 64 -5.85 -14.37 -23.58
N ALA A 65 -5.97 -14.23 -24.91
CA ALA A 65 -5.74 -15.33 -25.86
C ALA A 65 -4.25 -15.64 -26.09
N ASP A 66 -3.34 -14.80 -25.59
CA ASP A 66 -1.89 -15.02 -25.71
C ASP A 66 -1.43 -16.06 -24.67
N ASP A 67 -0.83 -17.17 -25.11
CA ASP A 67 -0.36 -18.27 -24.24
C ASP A 67 1.02 -18.02 -23.62
N ARG A 68 1.41 -16.74 -23.49
CA ARG A 68 2.67 -16.36 -22.84
C ARG A 68 2.70 -16.81 -21.38
N HIS A 69 3.88 -17.25 -20.95
CA HIS A 69 4.15 -17.47 -19.54
C HIS A 69 4.44 -16.14 -18.83
N TYR A 70 3.69 -15.87 -17.77
CA TYR A 70 3.91 -14.72 -16.90
C TYR A 70 4.43 -15.18 -15.53
N ASP A 71 5.50 -14.56 -15.03
CA ASP A 71 6.05 -14.85 -13.71
C ASP A 71 5.18 -14.27 -12.58
N VAL A 72 4.66 -13.06 -12.81
CA VAL A 72 3.84 -12.29 -11.87
C VAL A 72 2.74 -11.56 -12.63
N ILE A 73 1.50 -11.69 -12.17
CA ILE A 73 0.32 -10.98 -12.67
C ILE A 73 -0.16 -10.02 -11.58
N TYR A 74 -0.40 -8.75 -11.96
CA TYR A 74 -1.00 -7.74 -11.08
C TYR A 74 -2.45 -7.45 -11.51
N ILE A 75 -3.38 -7.57 -10.57
CA ILE A 75 -4.78 -7.20 -10.76
C ILE A 75 -5.01 -5.83 -10.09
N PRO A 76 -5.32 -4.77 -10.86
CA PRO A 76 -5.50 -3.43 -10.33
C PRO A 76 -6.79 -3.33 -9.49
N ALA A 77 -6.83 -2.31 -8.63
CA ALA A 77 -8.04 -1.97 -7.90
C ALA A 77 -9.11 -1.41 -8.83
N LEU A 78 -10.37 -1.71 -8.53
CA LEU A 78 -11.53 -1.15 -9.22
C LEU A 78 -12.09 0.03 -8.43
N TRP A 79 -12.39 1.12 -9.13
CA TRP A 79 -13.06 2.27 -8.52
C TRP A 79 -14.54 1.95 -8.24
N ARG A 80 -15.07 2.43 -7.11
CA ARG A 80 -16.46 2.21 -6.66
C ARG A 80 -16.80 0.71 -6.46
N ASN A 81 -17.93 0.25 -7.02
CA ASN A 81 -18.48 -1.07 -6.76
C ASN A 81 -17.98 -2.09 -7.80
N PRO A 82 -17.13 -3.06 -7.42
CA PRO A 82 -16.53 -4.01 -8.36
C PRO A 82 -17.53 -5.01 -8.95
N ARG A 83 -18.66 -5.29 -8.30
CA ARG A 83 -19.57 -6.41 -8.66
C ARG A 83 -20.06 -6.41 -10.10
N ALA A 84 -20.42 -5.25 -10.64
CA ALA A 84 -20.96 -5.17 -12.00
C ALA A 84 -19.87 -5.53 -13.02
N VAL A 85 -18.67 -4.99 -12.80
CA VAL A 85 -17.50 -5.26 -13.65
C VAL A 85 -17.07 -6.71 -13.52
N VAL A 86 -16.89 -7.22 -12.29
CA VAL A 86 -16.41 -8.59 -12.06
C VAL A 86 -17.32 -9.64 -12.71
N ARG A 87 -18.64 -9.51 -12.55
CA ARG A 87 -19.61 -10.45 -13.16
C ARG A 87 -19.66 -10.41 -14.68
N GLN A 88 -19.22 -9.32 -15.30
CA GLN A 88 -19.19 -9.18 -16.76
C GLN A 88 -17.93 -9.78 -17.39
N GLN A 89 -17.02 -10.37 -16.61
CA GLN A 89 -15.71 -10.81 -17.09
C GLN A 89 -15.45 -12.31 -16.86
N PRO A 90 -16.33 -13.24 -17.27
CA PRO A 90 -16.15 -14.67 -17.04
C PRO A 90 -14.86 -15.23 -17.68
N GLU A 91 -14.48 -14.72 -18.85
CA GLU A 91 -13.24 -15.13 -19.54
C GLU A 91 -11.99 -14.79 -18.71
N LEU A 92 -11.95 -13.60 -18.10
CA LEU A 92 -10.85 -13.21 -17.22
C LEU A 92 -10.79 -14.11 -15.97
N LEU A 93 -11.94 -14.48 -15.39
CA LEU A 93 -12.00 -15.34 -14.20
C LEU A 93 -11.47 -16.75 -14.51
N ALA A 94 -11.84 -17.31 -15.66
CA ALA A 94 -11.33 -18.59 -16.13
C ALA A 94 -9.81 -18.52 -16.38
N TRP A 95 -9.36 -17.49 -17.10
CA TRP A 95 -7.95 -17.28 -17.40
C TRP A 95 -7.10 -17.13 -16.12
N LEU A 96 -7.57 -16.38 -15.12
CA LEU A 96 -6.88 -16.26 -13.83
C LEU A 96 -6.72 -17.61 -13.13
N SER A 97 -7.74 -18.46 -13.22
CA SER A 97 -7.72 -19.81 -12.63
C SER A 97 -6.68 -20.70 -13.32
N GLU A 98 -6.58 -20.63 -14.65
CA GLU A 98 -5.58 -21.34 -15.43
C GLU A 98 -4.15 -20.87 -15.11
N GLN A 99 -3.92 -19.56 -15.04
CA GLN A 99 -2.61 -19.01 -14.69
C GLN A 99 -2.19 -19.41 -13.26
N ALA A 100 -3.13 -19.39 -12.31
CA ALA A 100 -2.87 -19.86 -10.95
C ALA A 100 -2.48 -21.34 -10.92
N ALA A 101 -3.16 -22.19 -11.70
CA ALA A 101 -2.85 -23.62 -11.80
C ALA A 101 -1.47 -23.89 -12.42
N ARG A 102 -0.99 -23.00 -13.31
CA ARG A 102 0.37 -23.03 -13.87
C ARG A 102 1.45 -22.57 -12.88
N GLY A 103 1.07 -22.12 -11.68
CA GLY A 103 2.00 -21.65 -10.64
C GLY A 103 2.42 -20.19 -10.76
N THR A 104 1.78 -19.40 -11.66
CA THR A 104 2.04 -17.96 -11.78
C THR A 104 1.64 -17.24 -10.50
N ARG A 105 2.47 -16.28 -10.04
CA ARG A 105 2.13 -15.48 -8.86
C ARG A 105 1.09 -14.43 -9.25
N ILE A 106 -0.03 -14.38 -8.55
CA ILE A 106 -1.10 -13.42 -8.83
C ILE A 106 -1.29 -12.50 -7.63
N ALA A 107 -1.11 -11.21 -7.82
CA ALA A 107 -1.24 -10.18 -6.80
C ALA A 107 -2.40 -9.24 -7.13
N ALA A 108 -3.43 -9.22 -6.29
CA ALA A 108 -4.55 -8.28 -6.43
C ALA A 108 -4.50 -7.20 -5.35
N VAL A 109 -4.96 -5.99 -5.70
CA VAL A 109 -5.01 -4.86 -4.76
C VAL A 109 -6.42 -4.31 -4.58
N GLY A 110 -6.75 -3.98 -3.33
CA GLY A 110 -8.01 -3.37 -2.94
C GLY A 110 -9.22 -4.19 -3.38
N THR A 111 -10.16 -3.56 -4.07
CA THR A 111 -11.35 -4.21 -4.63
C THR A 111 -11.04 -5.13 -5.81
N GLY A 112 -9.84 -5.09 -6.39
CA GLY A 112 -9.38 -6.04 -7.41
C GLY A 112 -9.34 -7.48 -6.91
N CYS A 113 -9.21 -7.69 -5.59
CA CYS A 113 -9.30 -9.01 -4.97
C CYS A 113 -10.64 -9.71 -5.22
N CYS A 114 -11.70 -8.98 -5.60
CA CYS A 114 -12.98 -9.58 -5.96
C CYS A 114 -12.88 -10.47 -7.21
N PHE A 115 -11.96 -10.19 -8.15
CA PHE A 115 -11.73 -11.09 -9.29
C PHE A 115 -11.20 -12.45 -8.85
N LEU A 116 -10.28 -12.47 -7.88
CA LEU A 116 -9.74 -13.71 -7.32
C LEU A 116 -10.78 -14.47 -6.48
N ALA A 117 -11.67 -13.74 -5.81
CA ALA A 117 -12.75 -14.33 -5.04
C ALA A 117 -13.80 -14.97 -5.96
N GLU A 118 -14.23 -14.24 -6.99
CA GLU A 118 -15.22 -14.70 -7.97
C GLU A 118 -14.70 -15.87 -8.81
N SER A 119 -13.40 -15.92 -9.12
CA SER A 119 -12.79 -17.07 -9.81
C SER A 119 -12.69 -18.32 -8.94
N GLY A 120 -13.04 -18.24 -7.65
CA GLY A 120 -12.95 -19.34 -6.69
C GLY A 120 -11.53 -19.60 -6.17
N LEU A 121 -10.53 -18.84 -6.62
CA LEU A 121 -9.13 -19.00 -6.20
C LEU A 121 -8.89 -18.72 -4.71
N LEU A 122 -9.80 -18.00 -4.06
CA LEU A 122 -9.72 -17.67 -2.63
C LEU A 122 -10.58 -18.57 -1.73
N ASN A 123 -11.32 -19.54 -2.28
CA ASN A 123 -12.19 -20.42 -1.49
C ASN A 123 -11.38 -21.20 -0.44
N GLY A 124 -11.74 -21.05 0.85
CA GLY A 124 -11.06 -21.68 1.97
C GLY A 124 -9.70 -21.08 2.33
N LYS A 125 -9.24 -20.06 1.61
CA LYS A 125 -7.91 -19.45 1.74
C LYS A 125 -7.97 -18.09 2.44
N PRO A 126 -6.90 -17.68 3.16
CA PRO A 126 -6.82 -16.33 3.71
C PRO A 126 -6.71 -15.29 2.60
N ALA A 127 -7.51 -14.24 2.71
CA ALA A 127 -7.48 -13.12 1.77
C ALA A 127 -7.72 -11.79 2.51
N THR A 128 -7.28 -10.69 1.93
CA THR A 128 -7.65 -9.32 2.36
C THR A 128 -8.11 -8.51 1.16
N THR A 129 -8.79 -7.39 1.40
CA THR A 129 -9.28 -6.47 0.38
C THR A 129 -9.30 -5.04 0.93
N HIS A 130 -9.83 -4.10 0.17
CA HIS A 130 -9.98 -2.73 0.66
C HIS A 130 -10.94 -2.70 1.86
N TRP A 131 -10.55 -2.01 2.94
CA TRP A 131 -11.27 -1.99 4.23
C TRP A 131 -12.75 -1.64 4.12
N HIS A 132 -13.08 -0.69 3.25
CA HIS A 132 -14.46 -0.24 3.03
C HIS A 132 -15.35 -1.39 2.52
N TYR A 133 -14.76 -2.40 1.89
CA TYR A 133 -15.47 -3.50 1.26
C TYR A 133 -15.57 -4.75 2.12
N PHE A 134 -14.98 -4.80 3.33
CA PHE A 134 -14.94 -6.02 4.15
C PHE A 134 -16.31 -6.64 4.42
N ARG A 135 -17.30 -5.82 4.79
CA ARG A 135 -18.67 -6.32 5.06
C ARG A 135 -19.31 -6.91 3.81
N GLN A 136 -19.14 -6.25 2.67
CA GLN A 136 -19.72 -6.69 1.40
C GLN A 136 -19.00 -7.94 0.87
N PHE A 137 -17.68 -7.96 0.93
CA PHE A 137 -16.84 -9.08 0.53
C PHE A 137 -17.17 -10.35 1.34
N SER A 138 -17.31 -10.24 2.67
CA SER A 138 -17.66 -11.38 3.52
C SER A 138 -19.04 -11.95 3.20
N ARG A 139 -19.99 -11.09 2.83
CA ARG A 139 -21.34 -11.51 2.43
C ARG A 139 -21.35 -12.23 1.09
N ASP A 140 -20.56 -11.76 0.13
CA ASP A 140 -20.54 -12.30 -1.23
C ASP A 140 -19.69 -13.55 -1.36
N TYR A 141 -18.61 -13.62 -0.58
CA TYR A 141 -17.62 -14.67 -0.63
C TYR A 141 -17.44 -15.31 0.75
N PRO A 142 -18.48 -15.94 1.33
CA PRO A 142 -18.46 -16.48 2.69
C PRO A 142 -17.46 -17.64 2.87
N SER A 143 -17.06 -18.29 1.77
CA SER A 143 -16.03 -19.34 1.74
C SER A 143 -14.61 -18.80 1.93
N VAL A 144 -14.39 -17.49 1.72
CA VAL A 144 -13.05 -16.87 1.81
C VAL A 144 -12.77 -16.53 3.27
N LYS A 145 -11.59 -16.91 3.77
CA LYS A 145 -11.15 -16.58 5.14
C LYS A 145 -10.65 -15.14 5.20
N LEU A 146 -11.58 -14.17 5.14
CA LEU A 146 -11.25 -12.75 5.11
C LEU A 146 -10.48 -12.32 6.37
N GLN A 147 -9.27 -11.82 6.17
CA GLN A 147 -8.42 -11.23 7.19
C GLN A 147 -8.61 -9.71 7.18
N THR A 148 -9.57 -9.22 7.96
CA THR A 148 -9.90 -7.78 8.01
C THR A 148 -8.84 -6.94 8.68
N LYS A 149 -7.97 -7.59 9.45
CA LYS A 149 -6.93 -6.87 10.14
C LYS A 149 -5.72 -6.70 9.20
N HIS A 150 -5.37 -7.71 8.39
CA HIS A 150 -4.08 -7.72 7.69
C HIS A 150 -4.10 -6.93 6.38
N PHE A 151 -3.01 -6.18 6.11
CA PHE A 151 -2.84 -5.43 4.86
C PHE A 151 -2.35 -6.29 3.70
N LEU A 152 -1.68 -7.41 4.00
CA LEU A 152 -1.21 -8.38 3.04
C LEU A 152 -1.61 -9.77 3.50
N THR A 153 -2.08 -10.58 2.56
CA THR A 153 -2.30 -12.00 2.79
C THR A 153 -1.68 -12.79 1.66
N GLN A 154 -1.11 -13.94 1.99
CA GLN A 154 -0.60 -14.89 1.01
C GLN A 154 -1.26 -16.26 1.21
N ALA A 155 -1.71 -16.84 0.11
CA ALA A 155 -2.13 -18.23 0.02
C ALA A 155 -1.49 -18.87 -1.22
N GLU A 156 -0.49 -19.72 -1.02
CA GLU A 156 0.32 -20.30 -2.11
C GLU A 156 0.93 -19.21 -3.01
N ASN A 157 0.58 -19.21 -4.30
CA ASN A 157 0.96 -18.24 -5.31
C ASN A 157 -0.02 -17.06 -5.45
N ILE A 158 -1.05 -16.99 -4.59
CA ILE A 158 -2.05 -15.93 -4.60
C ILE A 158 -1.79 -14.94 -3.47
N TYR A 159 -1.75 -13.66 -3.81
CA TYR A 159 -1.46 -12.55 -2.91
C TYR A 159 -2.56 -11.51 -2.98
N CYS A 160 -3.02 -11.04 -1.82
CA CYS A 160 -3.98 -9.95 -1.74
C CYS A 160 -3.41 -8.80 -0.91
N ALA A 161 -3.53 -7.59 -1.43
CA ALA A 161 -3.10 -6.36 -0.79
C ALA A 161 -4.31 -5.44 -0.53
N ALA A 162 -4.47 -4.96 0.70
CA ALA A 162 -5.58 -4.09 1.08
C ALA A 162 -5.43 -2.64 0.58
N SER A 163 -4.21 -2.23 0.19
CA SER A 163 -3.90 -0.87 -0.26
C SER A 163 -2.79 -0.84 -1.32
N VAL A 164 -2.67 0.29 -2.03
CA VAL A 164 -1.57 0.52 -2.98
C VAL A 164 -0.21 0.48 -2.32
N LYS A 165 -0.10 0.97 -1.06
CA LYS A 165 1.15 0.87 -0.30
C LYS A 165 1.52 -0.58 -0.01
N ALA A 166 0.57 -1.37 0.47
CA ALA A 166 0.75 -2.80 0.72
C ALA A 166 1.18 -3.53 -0.57
N LEU A 167 0.62 -3.14 -1.72
CA LEU A 167 1.07 -3.65 -3.01
C LEU A 167 2.53 -3.29 -3.31
N SER A 168 2.97 -2.07 -3.01
CA SER A 168 4.38 -1.68 -3.17
C SER A 168 5.31 -2.52 -2.28
N ASP A 169 4.90 -2.79 -1.03
CA ASP A 169 5.65 -3.67 -0.12
C ASP A 169 5.77 -5.10 -0.70
N LEU A 170 4.69 -5.63 -1.29
CA LEU A 170 4.68 -6.91 -2.01
C LEU A 170 5.55 -6.89 -3.27
N THR A 171 5.54 -5.81 -4.05
CA THR A 171 6.38 -5.68 -5.25
C THR A 171 7.86 -5.72 -4.87
N ILE A 172 8.27 -5.06 -3.78
CA ILE A 172 9.64 -5.14 -3.28
C ILE A 172 9.99 -6.57 -2.87
N HIS A 173 9.07 -7.28 -2.21
CA HIS A 173 9.26 -8.71 -1.87
C HIS A 173 9.46 -9.59 -3.12
N PHE A 174 8.70 -9.36 -4.20
CA PHE A 174 8.93 -10.07 -5.46
C PHE A 174 10.28 -9.73 -6.09
N ILE A 175 10.68 -8.46 -6.07
CA ILE A 175 12.01 -8.05 -6.55
C ILE A 175 13.11 -8.72 -5.72
N GLU A 176 12.97 -8.79 -4.40
CA GLU A 176 13.92 -9.48 -3.53
C GLU A 176 14.00 -10.97 -3.85
N THR A 177 12.86 -11.61 -4.09
CA THR A 177 12.78 -13.03 -4.43
C THR A 177 13.41 -13.33 -5.79
N ILE A 178 13.23 -12.45 -6.78
CA ILE A 178 13.68 -12.65 -8.16
C ILE A 178 15.14 -12.19 -8.38
N TYR A 179 15.51 -11.02 -7.87
CA TYR A 179 16.82 -10.38 -8.12
C TYR A 179 17.74 -10.34 -6.90
N GLY A 180 17.25 -10.79 -5.74
CA GLY A 180 17.99 -10.79 -4.49
C GLY A 180 17.90 -9.47 -3.72
N LYS A 181 18.25 -9.56 -2.44
CA LYS A 181 18.13 -8.48 -1.44
C LYS A 181 18.83 -7.18 -1.81
N ARG A 182 19.98 -7.26 -2.49
CA ARG A 182 20.77 -6.06 -2.86
C ARG A 182 20.03 -5.17 -3.85
N VAL A 183 19.40 -5.78 -4.87
CA VAL A 183 18.60 -5.05 -5.87
C VAL A 183 17.35 -4.49 -5.22
N ALA A 184 16.62 -5.28 -4.44
CA ALA A 184 15.45 -4.82 -3.70
C ALA A 184 15.74 -3.62 -2.78
N THR A 185 16.84 -3.69 -2.01
CA THR A 185 17.27 -2.59 -1.13
C THR A 185 17.59 -1.32 -1.92
N HIS A 186 18.24 -1.46 -3.08
CA HIS A 186 18.55 -0.33 -3.94
C HIS A 186 17.27 0.29 -4.51
N THR A 187 16.36 -0.51 -5.08
CA THR A 187 15.06 -0.06 -5.60
C THR A 187 14.25 0.66 -4.52
N GLN A 188 14.19 0.10 -3.32
CA GLN A 188 13.48 0.69 -2.18
C GLN A 188 14.05 2.07 -1.83
N ARG A 189 15.38 2.22 -1.76
CA ARG A 189 16.02 3.53 -1.48
C ARG A 189 15.76 4.57 -2.56
N THR A 190 15.71 4.15 -3.82
CA THR A 190 15.55 5.07 -4.97
C THR A 190 14.11 5.54 -5.14
N PHE A 191 13.14 4.63 -5.06
CA PHE A 191 11.75 4.93 -5.42
C PHE A 191 10.81 5.07 -4.21
N PHE A 192 11.25 4.60 -3.05
CA PHE A 192 10.37 4.45 -1.90
C PHE A 192 11.07 4.83 -0.60
N HIS A 193 11.44 6.09 -0.46
CA HIS A 193 12.11 6.63 0.73
C HIS A 193 11.31 6.40 2.03
N GLU A 194 9.99 6.17 1.96
CA GLU A 194 9.12 5.81 3.09
C GLU A 194 8.90 4.30 3.28
N ILE A 195 9.27 3.46 2.30
CA ILE A 195 9.09 2.02 2.40
C ILE A 195 10.32 1.42 3.07
N ARG A 196 10.13 0.78 4.22
CA ARG A 196 10.98 -0.31 4.67
C ARG A 196 10.25 -1.59 4.28
N SER A 197 10.86 -2.52 3.55
CA SER A 197 10.26 -3.85 3.29
C SER A 197 9.83 -4.45 4.62
N GLN A 198 8.52 -4.46 4.86
CA GLN A 198 7.88 -5.01 6.04
C GLN A 198 6.95 -6.17 5.65
N PHE A 199 7.13 -6.73 4.45
CA PHE A 199 6.31 -7.84 3.95
C PHE A 199 6.23 -8.96 4.99
N ASP A 200 7.37 -9.45 5.48
CA ASP A 200 7.43 -10.52 6.50
C ASP A 200 6.82 -10.12 7.85
N ARG A 201 6.57 -8.83 8.11
CA ARG A 201 5.91 -8.32 9.33
C ARG A 201 4.43 -8.03 9.15
N GLN A 202 3.95 -7.84 7.92
CA GLN A 202 2.59 -7.39 7.60
C GLN A 202 1.78 -8.43 6.82
N CYS A 203 2.46 -9.39 6.20
CA CYS A 203 1.85 -10.46 5.45
C CYS A 203 1.38 -11.55 6.41
N TYR A 204 0.08 -11.79 6.40
CA TYR A 204 -0.49 -12.98 7.00
C TYR A 204 -0.35 -14.18 6.07
N SER A 205 0.23 -15.25 6.57
CA SER A 205 0.12 -16.58 6.00
C SER A 205 -0.31 -17.58 7.09
N GLU A 206 -0.86 -18.73 6.71
CA GLU A 206 -1.23 -19.78 7.69
C GLU A 206 0.00 -20.24 8.52
N GLU A 207 1.21 -20.07 7.99
CA GLU A 207 2.48 -20.47 8.64
C GLU A 207 3.16 -19.35 9.44
N ASN A 208 2.82 -18.08 9.19
CA ASN A 208 3.44 -16.93 9.82
C ASN A 208 2.37 -15.90 10.21
N LYS A 209 2.25 -15.65 11.53
CA LYS A 209 1.28 -14.71 12.12
C LYS A 209 1.95 -13.43 12.66
N PRO A 210 2.57 -12.59 11.84
CA PRO A 210 3.05 -11.31 12.30
C PRO A 210 1.90 -10.30 12.28
N HIS A 211 1.51 -9.77 13.44
CA HIS A 211 0.48 -8.73 13.55
C HIS A 211 1.12 -7.34 13.70
N PRO A 212 1.01 -6.45 12.69
CA PRO A 212 1.00 -5.01 12.93
C PRO A 212 -0.21 -4.67 13.81
N ASP A 213 -0.16 -3.58 14.57
CA ASP A 213 -1.26 -3.21 15.46
C ASP A 213 -2.43 -2.60 14.65
N GLU A 214 -3.22 -3.45 13.98
CA GLU A 214 -4.17 -3.08 12.92
C GLU A 214 -5.33 -2.22 13.43
N ASP A 215 -5.75 -2.48 14.67
CA ASP A 215 -6.74 -1.66 15.37
C ASP A 215 -6.22 -0.20 15.48
N ILE A 216 -4.91 0.01 15.64
CA ILE A 216 -4.31 1.35 15.67
C ILE A 216 -4.28 2.00 14.28
N VAL A 217 -3.94 1.25 13.23
CA VAL A 217 -3.88 1.81 11.86
C VAL A 217 -5.26 2.26 11.38
N GLN A 218 -6.31 1.51 11.72
CA GLN A 218 -7.69 1.91 11.45
C GLN A 218 -8.05 3.22 12.17
N ILE A 219 -7.68 3.33 13.44
CA ILE A 219 -7.91 4.54 14.23
C ILE A 219 -7.10 5.72 13.69
N GLN A 220 -5.85 5.54 13.24
CA GLN A 220 -5.08 6.60 12.59
C GLN A 220 -5.79 7.16 11.34
N THR A 221 -6.35 6.26 10.53
CA THR A 221 -7.12 6.63 9.33
C THR A 221 -8.39 7.39 9.69
N TRP A 222 -9.11 6.90 10.71
CA TRP A 222 -10.32 7.56 11.21
C TRP A 222 -10.02 8.95 11.78
N ILE A 223 -8.94 9.09 12.56
CA ILE A 223 -8.47 10.38 13.09
C ILE A 223 -8.20 11.34 11.93
N LYS A 224 -7.47 10.94 10.89
CA LYS A 224 -7.18 11.82 9.74
C LYS A 224 -8.45 12.28 9.02
N ALA A 225 -9.45 11.41 8.87
CA ALA A 225 -10.70 11.75 8.21
C ALA A 225 -11.61 12.66 9.06
N ASN A 226 -11.51 12.61 10.39
CA ASN A 226 -12.43 13.28 11.31
C ASN A 226 -11.74 14.29 12.25
N CYS A 227 -10.46 14.64 12.01
CA CYS A 227 -9.67 15.43 12.96
C CYS A 227 -10.27 16.80 13.28
N ALA A 228 -11.09 17.36 12.38
CA ALA A 228 -11.79 18.62 12.57
C ALA A 228 -12.90 18.57 13.65
N SER A 229 -13.44 17.39 13.94
CA SER A 229 -14.52 17.22 14.92
C SER A 229 -14.00 17.09 16.35
N ASP A 230 -14.90 17.20 17.33
CA ASP A 230 -14.60 16.91 18.73
C ASP A 230 -14.43 15.40 18.93
N ILE A 231 -13.19 15.00 19.23
CA ILE A 231 -12.80 13.60 19.38
C ILE A 231 -12.42 13.34 20.83
N SER A 232 -13.16 12.44 21.48
CA SER A 232 -12.78 11.88 22.78
C SER A 232 -11.85 10.68 22.61
N MET A 233 -10.77 10.64 23.39
CA MET A 233 -9.86 9.48 23.42
C MET A 233 -10.55 8.21 23.91
N GLN A 234 -11.58 8.33 24.77
CA GLN A 234 -12.39 7.21 25.21
C GLN A 234 -13.18 6.62 24.02
N ASN A 235 -13.79 7.46 23.19
CA ASN A 235 -14.52 7.00 22.01
C ASN A 235 -13.61 6.28 21.00
N LEU A 236 -12.36 6.75 20.85
CA LEU A 236 -11.37 6.07 20.00
C LEU A 236 -10.98 4.70 20.55
N ALA A 237 -10.82 4.59 21.88
CA ALA A 237 -10.52 3.33 22.54
C ALA A 237 -11.69 2.34 22.40
N ASP A 238 -12.93 2.81 22.57
CA ASP A 238 -14.14 2.01 22.41
C ASP A 238 -14.33 1.55 20.96
N MET A 239 -14.06 2.43 19.99
CA MET A 239 -14.05 2.11 18.55
C MET A 239 -13.02 1.02 18.20
N ALA A 240 -11.88 1.01 18.90
CA ALA A 240 -10.86 -0.01 18.76
C ALA A 240 -11.16 -1.29 19.58
N GLY A 241 -12.25 -1.33 20.35
CA GLY A 241 -12.61 -2.45 21.21
C GLY A 241 -11.66 -2.65 22.39
N MET A 242 -11.05 -1.57 22.92
CA MET A 242 -10.03 -1.63 23.97
C MET A 242 -10.32 -0.69 25.13
N SER A 243 -9.86 -1.06 26.33
CA SER A 243 -9.73 -0.09 27.43
C SER A 243 -8.80 1.06 27.03
N LEU A 244 -9.06 2.26 27.55
CA LEU A 244 -8.25 3.47 27.29
C LEU A 244 -6.76 3.29 27.63
N ARG A 245 -6.44 2.56 28.71
CA ARG A 245 -5.05 2.25 29.10
C ARG A 245 -4.35 1.40 28.03
N ASN A 246 -5.00 0.34 27.56
CA ASN A 246 -4.43 -0.53 26.53
C ASN A 246 -4.33 0.19 25.18
N PHE A 247 -5.33 0.98 24.81
CA PHE A 247 -5.32 1.80 23.61
C PHE A 247 -4.13 2.77 23.60
N ASN A 248 -3.94 3.57 24.66
CA ASN A 248 -2.81 4.50 24.76
C ASN A 248 -1.46 3.81 24.63
N ARG A 249 -1.27 2.67 25.28
CA ARG A 249 -0.03 1.89 25.21
C ARG A 249 0.22 1.36 23.80
N ARG A 250 -0.77 0.72 23.19
CA ARG A 250 -0.69 0.14 21.83
C ARG A 250 -0.47 1.23 20.78
N PHE A 251 -1.20 2.35 20.88
CA PHE A 251 -1.06 3.49 19.97
C PHE A 251 0.34 4.10 20.05
N LYS A 252 0.87 4.29 21.26
CA LYS A 252 2.24 4.80 21.43
C LYS A 252 3.29 3.84 20.89
N ASN A 253 3.13 2.54 21.11
CA ASN A 253 4.06 1.54 20.59
C ASN A 253 4.03 1.44 19.06
N ALA A 254 2.88 1.70 18.43
CA ALA A 254 2.71 1.60 16.99
C ALA A 254 3.07 2.89 16.23
N THR A 255 2.98 4.06 16.88
CA THR A 255 3.09 5.38 16.22
C THR A 255 4.18 6.29 16.81
N ASP A 256 4.88 5.82 17.85
CA ASP A 256 5.81 6.59 18.69
C ASP A 256 5.21 7.85 19.35
N MET A 257 3.89 8.04 19.24
CA MET A 257 3.17 9.20 19.74
C MET A 257 1.94 8.79 20.55
N SER A 258 1.53 9.62 21.50
CA SER A 258 0.21 9.43 22.13
C SER A 258 -0.92 9.72 21.13
N PRO A 259 -2.11 9.10 21.29
CA PRO A 259 -3.28 9.39 20.44
C PRO A 259 -3.63 10.89 20.36
N LEU A 260 -3.50 11.61 21.48
CA LEU A 260 -3.76 13.05 21.54
C LEU A 260 -2.74 13.85 20.71
N GLN A 261 -1.44 13.52 20.83
CA GLN A 261 -0.40 14.17 20.02
C GLN A 261 -0.58 13.89 18.52
N TYR A 262 -1.03 12.68 18.18
CA TYR A 262 -1.32 12.30 16.81
C TYR A 262 -2.50 13.11 16.23
N LEU A 263 -3.59 13.26 16.98
CA LEU A 263 -4.73 14.10 16.61
C LEU A 263 -4.31 15.55 16.37
N LEU A 264 -3.55 16.14 17.30
CA LEU A 264 -3.07 17.52 17.15
C LEU A 264 -2.19 17.68 15.91
N THR A 265 -1.33 16.69 15.62
CA THR A 265 -0.50 16.69 14.41
C THR A 265 -1.37 16.65 13.14
N ALA A 266 -2.38 15.78 13.10
CA ALA A 266 -3.31 15.68 11.97
C ALA A 266 -4.10 16.97 11.75
N ARG A 267 -4.51 17.68 12.81
CA ARG A 267 -5.19 18.98 12.70
C ARG A 267 -4.28 20.06 12.11
N ILE A 268 -3.00 20.08 12.50
CA ILE A 268 -2.02 21.03 11.93
C ILE A 268 -1.72 20.72 10.47
N GLU A 269 -1.63 19.44 10.09
CA GLU A 269 -1.49 19.02 8.68
C GLU A 269 -2.69 19.46 7.83
N LEU A 270 -3.92 19.29 8.35
CA LEU A 270 -5.12 19.80 7.69
C LEU A 270 -5.09 21.32 7.56
N ALA A 271 -4.66 22.04 8.61
CA ALA A 271 -4.54 23.49 8.58
C ALA A 271 -3.51 23.96 7.54
N MET A 272 -2.37 23.27 7.41
CA MET A 272 -1.38 23.54 6.36
C MET A 272 -2.02 23.43 4.97
N ASN A 273 -2.80 22.38 4.70
CA ASN A 273 -3.51 22.21 3.43
C ASN A 273 -4.53 23.34 3.17
N MET A 274 -5.27 23.77 4.20
CA MET A 274 -6.23 24.87 4.08
C MET A 274 -5.54 26.22 3.84
N LEU A 275 -4.39 26.46 4.46
CA LEU A 275 -3.59 27.67 4.24
C LEU A 275 -3.07 27.77 2.80
N GLN A 276 -2.81 26.61 2.17
CA GLN A 276 -2.41 26.54 0.77
C GLN A 276 -3.61 26.77 -0.17
N SER A 277 -4.72 26.08 0.07
CA SER A 277 -5.84 25.97 -0.88
C SER A 277 -6.94 27.03 -0.71
N THR A 278 -7.05 27.70 0.43
CA THR A 278 -8.20 28.58 0.75
C THR A 278 -7.80 29.99 1.19
N ASN A 279 -8.67 30.97 0.94
CA ASN A 279 -8.48 32.36 1.37
C ASN A 279 -9.05 32.66 2.77
N LEU A 280 -9.54 31.64 3.49
CA LEU A 280 -10.08 31.78 4.84
C LEU A 280 -9.07 32.47 5.77
N CYS A 281 -9.52 33.28 6.70
CA CYS A 281 -8.64 33.89 7.69
C CYS A 281 -8.08 32.83 8.66
N ILE A 282 -7.02 33.17 9.41
CA ILE A 282 -6.36 32.21 10.31
C ILE A 282 -7.34 31.71 11.39
N GLN A 283 -8.23 32.57 11.86
CA GLN A 283 -9.25 32.22 12.86
C GLN A 283 -10.27 31.21 12.31
N GLU A 284 -10.75 31.41 11.08
CA GLU A 284 -11.65 30.46 10.40
C GLU A 284 -11.00 29.10 10.20
N ILE A 285 -9.73 29.07 9.80
CA ILE A 285 -8.98 27.82 9.64
C ILE A 285 -8.79 27.12 10.98
N ALA A 286 -8.43 27.85 12.04
CA ALA A 286 -8.28 27.28 13.38
C ALA A 286 -9.59 26.62 13.85
N ASN A 287 -10.73 27.29 13.66
CA ASN A 287 -12.04 26.75 13.97
C ASN A 287 -12.37 25.52 13.11
N ALA A 288 -12.11 25.59 11.81
CA ALA A 288 -12.42 24.51 10.87
C ALA A 288 -11.60 23.24 11.12
N VAL A 289 -10.40 23.35 11.70
CA VAL A 289 -9.57 22.20 12.07
C VAL A 289 -9.76 21.77 13.54
N GLY A 290 -10.75 22.33 14.24
CA GLY A 290 -11.16 21.89 15.57
C GLY A 290 -10.43 22.56 16.74
N TYR A 291 -9.79 23.72 16.54
CA TYR A 291 -9.25 24.55 17.63
C TYR A 291 -10.24 25.63 18.02
N GLN A 292 -10.59 25.71 19.31
CA GLN A 292 -11.43 26.79 19.84
C GLN A 292 -10.61 28.02 20.29
N ASP A 293 -9.34 27.81 20.64
CA ASP A 293 -8.40 28.89 21.01
C ASP A 293 -7.35 29.10 19.92
N ILE A 294 -7.38 30.28 19.31
CA ILE A 294 -6.43 30.70 18.27
C ILE A 294 -5.00 30.84 18.80
N ALA A 295 -4.81 31.24 20.07
CA ALA A 295 -3.49 31.35 20.68
C ALA A 295 -2.86 29.97 20.89
N HIS A 296 -3.67 28.98 21.29
CA HIS A 296 -3.24 27.59 21.34
C HIS A 296 -2.92 27.04 19.93
N PHE A 297 -3.76 27.29 18.94
CA PHE A 297 -3.51 26.91 17.54
C PHE A 297 -2.17 27.48 17.04
N ASN A 298 -1.93 28.78 17.20
CA ASN A 298 -0.71 29.44 16.74
C ASN A 298 0.55 28.84 17.40
N ARG A 299 0.50 28.54 18.70
CA ARG A 299 1.61 27.88 19.43
C ARG A 299 1.88 26.49 18.87
N GLN A 300 0.84 25.66 18.72
CA GLN A 300 0.98 24.30 18.20
C GLN A 300 1.46 24.27 16.75
N PHE A 301 0.95 25.18 15.91
CA PHE A 301 1.38 25.33 14.53
C PHE A 301 2.87 25.69 14.47
N LYS A 302 3.28 26.76 15.17
CA LYS A 302 4.69 27.19 15.22
C LYS A 302 5.61 26.11 15.79
N HIS A 303 5.17 25.36 16.79
CA HIS A 303 5.95 24.23 17.32
C HIS A 303 6.20 23.15 16.27
N LYS A 304 5.22 22.88 15.39
CA LYS A 304 5.33 21.85 14.34
C LYS A 304 6.08 22.35 13.10
N THR A 305 5.85 23.59 12.69
CA THR A 305 6.31 24.13 11.38
C THR A 305 7.41 25.18 11.50
N THR A 306 7.86 25.50 12.71
CA THR A 306 8.84 26.56 13.10
C THR A 306 8.45 28.01 12.75
N VAL A 307 7.49 28.22 11.84
CA VAL A 307 6.95 29.51 11.42
C VAL A 307 5.49 29.71 11.85
N SER A 308 5.01 30.97 11.86
CA SER A 308 3.61 31.26 12.13
C SER A 308 2.68 30.81 10.98
N PRO A 309 1.38 30.57 11.21
CA PRO A 309 0.44 30.24 10.13
C PRO A 309 0.36 31.31 9.04
N GLY A 310 0.50 32.58 9.41
CA GLY A 310 0.48 33.70 8.49
C GLY A 310 1.72 33.73 7.60
N ASP A 311 2.91 33.54 8.19
CA ASP A 311 4.16 33.48 7.44
C ASP A 311 4.20 32.24 6.55
N TYR A 312 3.75 31.09 7.06
CA TYR A 312 3.61 29.86 6.29
C TYR A 312 2.77 30.07 5.03
N ARG A 313 1.59 30.72 5.16
CA ARG A 313 0.73 31.04 4.03
C ARG A 313 1.44 31.90 2.99
N LYS A 314 2.15 32.94 3.41
CA LYS A 314 2.91 33.83 2.51
C LYS A 314 3.99 33.04 1.76
N THR A 315 4.75 32.20 2.45
CA THR A 315 5.82 31.40 1.84
C THR A 315 5.30 30.41 0.82
N VAL A 316 4.24 29.65 1.15
CA VAL A 316 3.76 28.59 0.24
C VAL A 316 3.00 29.17 -0.95
N ARG A 317 2.29 30.29 -0.78
CA ARG A 317 1.60 30.95 -1.89
C ARG A 317 2.54 31.74 -2.80
N ALA A 318 3.58 32.37 -2.26
CA ALA A 318 4.60 33.01 -3.09
C ALA A 318 5.25 31.99 -4.05
N LYS A 319 5.50 30.75 -3.57
CA LYS A 319 6.01 29.66 -4.41
C LYS A 319 5.04 29.20 -5.51
N MET A 320 3.72 29.37 -5.36
CA MET A 320 2.75 29.01 -6.40
C MET A 320 2.64 30.05 -7.53
N PHE A 321 3.02 31.30 -7.30
CA PHE A 321 2.94 32.39 -8.30
C PHE A 321 4.31 32.78 -8.89
N SER A 322 5.39 32.09 -8.53
CA SER A 322 6.75 32.30 -9.08
C SER A 322 7.20 31.19 -10.03
N ALA A 323 6.25 30.54 -10.72
CA ALA A 323 6.50 29.56 -11.78
C ALA A 323 6.08 30.12 -13.14
#